data_AF-A0A2U1V651-F1
#
_entry.id   AF-A0A2U1V651-F1
#
_cell.length_a   1.000
_cell.length_b   1.000
_cell.length_c   1.000
_cell.angle_alpha   90.00
_cell.angle_beta   90.00
_cell.angle_gamma   90.00
#
_symmetry.space_group_name_H-M   'P 1'
#
loop_
_entity.id
_entity.type
_entity.pdbx_description
1 polymer ?
#
loop_
_entity_poly.entity_id
_entity_poly.type
_entity_poly.pdbx_seq_one_letter_code
_entity_poly.pdbx_strand_id
1 'polypeptide(L)'
;MRPGFPAGSLLAALLGGEAPVEARRAARRLRAEGAPALAADAEIAALANGLAGTGVAHSPAVLDALPPLFWIEAPEEMAGAEMAGTEVAGAEVEGAAPLRGWVVEKRGDGLAARGFSLAAGAEALPEPAGDTALAFGGHPVPEAAAARALRGLAAAVALPEMLAQMGESSPVLLLPAEAPTEDALLLRGLRLSVALARDSAPG
;
A
#
# COMPACT_ATOMS: atom_id res chain seq x y z
N MET A 1 5.66 22.34 -4.00
CA MET A 1 4.29 21.77 -4.09
C MET A 1 4.20 20.64 -3.07
N ARG A 2 3.12 20.50 -2.28
CA ARG A 2 2.98 19.38 -1.34
C ARG A 2 2.39 18.18 -2.09
N PRO A 3 2.87 16.94 -1.87
CA PRO A 3 2.30 15.76 -2.51
C PRO A 3 0.86 15.55 -2.05
N GLY A 4 -0.03 15.27 -3.00
CA GLY A 4 -1.43 14.96 -2.75
C GLY A 4 -1.63 13.44 -2.59
N PHE A 5 -2.54 13.04 -1.72
CA PHE A 5 -3.06 11.67 -1.70
C PHE A 5 -3.94 11.45 -2.94
N PRO A 6 -3.94 10.26 -3.56
CA PRO A 6 -4.76 10.00 -4.75
C PRO A 6 -6.24 10.33 -4.53
N ALA A 7 -6.86 11.02 -5.49
CA ALA A 7 -8.30 11.23 -5.50
C ALA A 7 -9.03 9.89 -5.61
N GLY A 8 -10.09 9.69 -4.83
CA GLY A 8 -10.81 8.42 -4.80
C GLY A 8 -10.01 7.28 -4.17
N SER A 9 -9.18 7.59 -3.16
CA SER A 9 -8.38 6.56 -2.49
C SER A 9 -9.22 5.43 -1.90
N LEU A 10 -8.68 4.21 -1.97
CA LEU A 10 -9.32 3.05 -1.36
C LEU A 10 -9.49 3.25 0.15
N LEU A 11 -8.53 3.89 0.84
CA LEU A 11 -8.68 4.17 2.26
C LEU A 11 -9.89 5.08 2.59
N ALA A 12 -10.13 6.11 1.78
CA ALA A 12 -11.30 6.97 1.96
C ALA A 12 -12.59 6.18 1.72
N ALA A 13 -12.63 5.33 0.68
CA ALA A 13 -13.76 4.45 0.41
C ALA A 13 -14.04 3.50 1.57
N LEU A 14 -13.02 2.88 2.18
CA LEU A 14 -13.16 1.99 3.36
C LEU A 14 -13.74 2.71 4.58
N LEU A 15 -13.54 4.02 4.70
CA LEU A 15 -14.04 4.85 5.79
C LEU A 15 -15.45 5.40 5.52
N GLY A 16 -15.94 5.27 4.28
CA GLY A 16 -17.25 5.69 3.83
C GLY A 16 -18.40 4.93 4.49
N GLY A 17 -19.60 5.52 4.44
CA GLY A 17 -20.81 4.95 5.02
C GLY A 17 -21.20 3.59 4.42
N GLU A 18 -20.99 3.44 3.11
CA GLU A 18 -21.41 2.28 2.32
C GLU A 18 -20.40 1.12 2.34
N ALA A 19 -19.21 1.31 2.92
CA ALA A 19 -18.21 0.26 2.98
C ALA A 19 -18.64 -0.93 3.88
N PRO A 20 -18.22 -2.17 3.55
CA PRO A 20 -18.49 -3.34 4.37
C PRO A 20 -18.07 -3.13 5.84
N VAL A 21 -18.77 -3.79 6.77
CA VAL A 21 -18.54 -3.61 8.22
C VAL A 21 -17.10 -3.90 8.61
N GLU A 22 -16.49 -4.94 8.04
CA GLU A 22 -15.11 -5.34 8.34
C GLU A 22 -14.09 -4.32 7.84
N ALA A 23 -14.29 -3.81 6.61
CA ALA A 23 -13.53 -2.72 6.02
C ALA A 23 -13.56 -1.47 6.91
N ARG A 24 -14.76 -1.02 7.29
CA ARG A 24 -14.93 0.14 8.18
C ARG A 24 -14.29 -0.08 9.54
N ARG A 25 -14.38 -1.29 10.09
CA ARG A 25 -13.77 -1.61 11.39
C ARG A 25 -12.25 -1.50 11.33
N ALA A 26 -11.63 -2.05 10.29
CA ALA A 26 -10.19 -2.01 10.12
C ALA A 26 -9.69 -0.58 9.91
N ALA A 27 -10.36 0.19 9.04
CA ALA A 27 -9.98 1.57 8.77
C ALA A 27 -10.23 2.51 9.98
N ARG A 28 -11.29 2.29 10.76
CA ARG A 28 -11.50 3.01 12.04
C ARG A 28 -10.43 2.69 13.07
N ARG A 29 -9.92 1.45 13.12
CA ARG A 29 -8.80 1.08 13.99
C ARG A 29 -7.54 1.85 13.59
N LEU A 30 -7.19 1.84 12.30
CA LEU A 30 -6.05 2.62 11.77
C LEU A 30 -6.14 4.08 12.19
N ARG A 31 -7.31 4.70 12.01
CA ARG A 31 -7.56 6.10 12.39
C ARG A 31 -7.46 6.33 13.90
N ALA A 32 -8.02 5.44 14.72
CA ALA A 32 -8.00 5.56 16.18
C ALA A 32 -6.57 5.43 16.75
N GLU A 33 -5.74 4.60 16.14
CA GLU A 33 -4.35 4.40 16.54
C GLU A 33 -3.38 5.41 15.93
N GLY A 34 -3.86 6.34 15.09
CA GLY A 34 -2.99 7.31 14.40
C GLY A 34 -2.01 6.64 13.43
N ALA A 35 -2.41 5.49 12.87
CA ALA A 35 -1.54 4.66 12.05
C ALA A 35 -1.08 5.41 10.79
N PRO A 36 0.16 5.17 10.33
CA PRO A 36 0.62 5.65 9.02
C PRO A 36 -0.22 5.07 7.89
N ALA A 37 -0.53 5.91 6.91
CA ALA A 37 -1.19 5.50 5.68
C ALA A 37 -0.37 5.99 4.49
N LEU A 38 0.01 5.04 3.64
CA LEU A 38 0.96 5.24 2.55
C LEU A 38 0.29 4.92 1.23
N ALA A 39 0.27 5.87 0.31
CA ALA A 39 -0.06 5.60 -1.09
C ALA A 39 1.25 5.43 -1.87
N ALA A 40 1.39 4.30 -2.56
CA ALA A 40 2.51 4.04 -3.47
C ALA A 40 2.09 4.37 -4.90
N ASP A 41 2.91 5.16 -5.59
CA ASP A 41 2.75 5.39 -7.03
C ASP A 41 3.20 4.18 -7.86
N ALA A 42 3.09 4.30 -9.19
CA ALA A 42 3.47 3.25 -10.13
C ALA A 42 4.97 2.93 -10.10
N GLU A 43 5.84 3.92 -9.84
CA GLU A 43 7.29 3.73 -9.81
C GLU A 43 7.73 2.98 -8.53
N ILE A 44 7.13 3.33 -7.39
CA ILE A 44 7.32 2.60 -6.14
C ILE A 44 6.76 1.19 -6.24
N ALA A 45 5.62 1.01 -6.90
CA ALA A 45 5.11 -0.32 -7.17
C ALA A 45 6.04 -1.14 -8.10
N ALA A 46 6.69 -0.51 -9.08
CA ALA A 46 7.66 -1.17 -9.94
C ALA A 46 8.93 -1.57 -9.16
N LEU A 47 9.43 -0.68 -8.30
CA LEU A 47 10.53 -0.97 -7.38
C LEU A 47 10.17 -2.14 -6.45
N ALA A 48 8.97 -2.11 -5.86
CA ALA A 48 8.46 -3.18 -5.01
C ALA A 48 8.47 -4.55 -5.71
N ASN A 49 8.02 -4.59 -6.97
CA ASN A 49 8.07 -5.82 -7.78
C ASN A 49 9.51 -6.33 -7.98
N GLY A 50 10.46 -5.43 -8.23
CA GLY A 50 11.89 -5.78 -8.32
C GLY A 50 12.46 -6.30 -7.00
N LEU A 51 12.03 -5.73 -5.87
CA LEU A 51 12.50 -6.12 -4.54
C LEU A 51 11.91 -7.45 -4.06
N ALA A 52 10.68 -7.79 -4.47
CA ALA A 52 9.91 -8.89 -3.90
C ALA A 52 10.63 -10.25 -3.91
N GLY A 53 11.47 -10.51 -4.93
CA GLY A 53 12.26 -11.74 -5.06
C GLY A 53 13.65 -11.69 -4.43
N THR A 54 14.05 -10.56 -3.83
CA THR A 54 15.42 -10.34 -3.34
C THR A 54 15.58 -10.75 -1.87
N GLY A 55 16.83 -10.97 -1.45
CA GLY A 55 17.15 -11.22 -0.04
C GLY A 55 16.80 -10.03 0.88
N VAL A 56 16.81 -8.80 0.35
CA VAL A 56 16.44 -7.59 1.11
C VAL A 56 14.99 -7.68 1.59
N ALA A 57 14.06 -8.08 0.72
CA ALA A 57 12.64 -8.16 1.06
C ALA A 57 12.27 -9.29 2.03
N HIS A 58 13.20 -10.20 2.31
CA HIS A 58 13.06 -11.28 3.30
C HIS A 58 13.83 -10.99 4.60
N SER A 59 14.60 -9.90 4.63
CA SER A 59 15.45 -9.53 5.76
C SER A 59 14.61 -9.12 6.97
N PRO A 60 14.93 -9.59 8.20
CA PRO A 60 14.32 -9.09 9.43
C PRO A 60 14.42 -7.56 9.59
N ALA A 61 15.42 -6.92 8.98
CA ALA A 61 15.56 -5.46 9.02
C ALA A 61 14.37 -4.71 8.38
N VAL A 62 13.69 -5.32 7.40
CA VAL A 62 12.44 -4.76 6.86
C VAL A 62 11.37 -4.74 7.95
N LEU A 63 11.23 -5.85 8.69
CA LEU A 63 10.30 -5.91 9.80
C LEU A 63 10.66 -4.88 10.86
N ASP A 64 11.93 -4.70 11.21
CA ASP A 64 12.35 -3.72 12.23
C ASP A 64 12.03 -2.27 11.84
N ALA A 65 12.19 -1.91 10.57
CA ALA A 65 11.98 -0.54 10.07
C ALA A 65 10.49 -0.15 9.92
N LEU A 66 9.57 -1.10 9.79
CA LEU A 66 8.16 -0.80 9.59
C LEU A 66 7.46 -0.28 10.87
N PRO A 67 6.34 0.44 10.78
CA PRO A 67 5.48 0.70 11.94
C PRO A 67 4.71 -0.57 12.37
N PRO A 68 4.21 -0.64 13.63
CA PRO A 68 3.51 -1.82 14.14
C PRO A 68 2.15 -2.09 13.48
N LEU A 69 1.45 -1.04 13.05
CA LEU A 69 0.20 -1.08 12.31
C LEU A 69 0.22 0.06 11.28
N PHE A 70 -0.13 -0.25 10.03
CA PHE A 70 -0.15 0.74 8.96
C PHE A 70 -1.04 0.32 7.80
N TRP A 71 -1.31 1.29 6.92
CA TRP A 71 -1.98 1.10 5.65
C TRP A 71 -1.01 1.31 4.49
N ILE A 72 -1.08 0.43 3.49
CA ILE A 72 -0.48 0.65 2.17
C ILE A 72 -1.59 0.51 1.13
N GLU A 73 -1.65 1.41 0.17
CA GLU A 73 -2.41 1.24 -1.07
C GLU A 73 -1.52 1.43 -2.30
N ALA A 74 -1.83 0.69 -3.36
CA ALA A 74 -1.15 0.71 -4.66
C ALA A 74 -2.12 0.30 -5.78
N PRO A 75 -1.82 0.61 -7.06
CA PRO A 75 -2.62 0.14 -8.20
C PRO A 75 -2.75 -1.39 -8.30
N GLU A 76 -3.94 -1.89 -8.68
CA GLU A 76 -4.28 -3.33 -8.70
C GLU A 76 -3.53 -4.14 -9.76
N GLU A 77 -3.22 -3.55 -10.93
CA GLU A 77 -2.41 -4.19 -11.99
C GLU A 77 -1.09 -4.79 -11.47
N MET A 78 -0.64 -4.35 -10.30
CA MET A 78 0.65 -4.67 -9.71
C MET A 78 0.55 -5.56 -8.47
N ALA A 79 -0.66 -5.89 -8.01
CA ALA A 79 -0.87 -6.72 -6.83
C ALA A 79 -0.99 -8.23 -7.11
N GLY A 80 -0.54 -8.67 -8.29
CA GLY A 80 -0.46 -10.09 -8.63
C GLY A 80 -1.72 -10.68 -9.26
N ALA A 81 -2.56 -9.88 -9.90
CA ALA A 81 -3.59 -10.41 -10.78
C ALA A 81 -2.95 -10.88 -12.09
N GLU A 82 -2.63 -12.18 -12.19
CA GLU A 82 -2.78 -12.86 -13.48
C GLU A 82 -4.26 -12.78 -13.85
N MET A 83 -4.66 -11.67 -14.47
CA MET A 83 -5.95 -11.61 -15.15
C MET A 83 -5.77 -12.36 -16.47
N ALA A 84 -6.28 -13.59 -16.46
CA ALA A 84 -6.75 -14.28 -17.65
C ALA A 84 -7.44 -13.27 -18.58
N GLY A 85 -7.07 -13.34 -19.86
CA GLY A 85 -7.48 -12.41 -20.90
C GLY A 85 -8.94 -11.99 -20.77
N THR A 86 -9.13 -10.73 -20.43
CA THR A 86 -10.31 -9.99 -20.83
C THR A 86 -9.77 -8.82 -21.61
N GLU A 87 -9.75 -8.96 -22.94
CA GLU A 87 -9.54 -7.84 -23.85
C GLU A 87 -10.60 -6.80 -23.52
N VAL A 88 -10.22 -5.75 -22.80
CA VAL A 88 -11.02 -4.53 -22.78
C VAL A 88 -10.68 -3.82 -24.06
N ALA A 89 -11.52 -4.07 -25.07
CA ALA A 89 -11.54 -3.32 -26.31
C ALA A 89 -11.52 -1.81 -25.99
N GLY A 90 -10.70 -1.08 -26.72
CA GLY A 90 -10.39 0.33 -26.49
C GLY A 90 -11.61 1.17 -26.12
N ALA A 91 -11.60 1.63 -24.89
CA ALA A 91 -12.29 2.82 -24.44
C ALA A 91 -11.40 3.43 -23.37
N GLU A 92 -10.80 4.59 -23.66
CA GLU A 92 -10.35 5.49 -22.61
C GLU A 92 -11.59 5.88 -21.80
N VAL A 93 -11.90 5.10 -20.78
CA VAL A 93 -12.82 5.52 -19.74
C VAL A 93 -11.98 6.38 -18.81
N GLU A 94 -12.26 7.68 -18.78
CA GLU A 94 -11.82 8.55 -17.68
C GLU A 94 -12.36 7.97 -16.36
N GLY A 95 -11.61 7.06 -15.77
CA GLY A 95 -11.95 6.35 -14.55
C GLY A 95 -10.66 5.96 -13.84
N ALA A 96 -10.64 6.14 -12.52
CA ALA A 96 -9.47 5.79 -11.71
C ALA A 96 -9.12 4.30 -11.90
N ALA A 97 -7.83 4.00 -12.04
CA ALA A 97 -7.34 2.62 -12.10
C ALA A 97 -7.78 1.86 -10.84
N PRO A 98 -8.08 0.55 -10.95
CA PRO A 98 -8.43 -0.22 -9.77
C PRO A 98 -7.30 -0.19 -8.73
N LEU A 99 -7.65 -0.16 -7.46
CA LEU A 99 -6.72 -0.03 -6.35
C LEU A 99 -6.76 -1.29 -5.48
N ARG A 100 -5.60 -1.65 -4.92
CA ARG A 100 -5.50 -2.62 -3.85
C ARG A 100 -4.80 -2.02 -2.64
N GLY A 101 -5.26 -2.39 -1.47
CA GLY A 101 -4.70 -1.89 -0.23
C GLY A 101 -4.76 -2.90 0.88
N TRP A 102 -3.89 -2.71 1.87
CA TRP A 102 -3.69 -3.65 2.95
C TRP A 102 -3.63 -2.92 4.27
N VAL A 103 -4.40 -3.43 5.23
CA VAL A 103 -4.17 -3.18 6.64
C VAL A 103 -3.09 -4.15 7.07
N VAL A 104 -1.90 -3.66 7.41
CA VAL A 104 -0.73 -4.47 7.74
C VAL A 104 -0.38 -4.31 9.20
N GLU A 105 -0.24 -5.43 9.90
CA GLU A 105 0.08 -5.49 11.31
C GLU A 105 1.29 -6.39 11.55
N LYS A 106 2.24 -5.93 12.36
CA LYS A 106 3.36 -6.76 12.81
C LYS A 106 2.87 -7.83 13.79
N ARG A 107 3.28 -9.08 13.57
CA ARG A 107 2.92 -10.24 14.39
C ARG A 107 4.15 -11.12 14.58
N GLY A 108 4.71 -11.14 15.79
CA GLY A 108 5.87 -11.99 16.08
C GLY A 108 7.04 -11.69 15.15
N ASP A 109 7.42 -12.69 14.35
CA ASP A 109 8.47 -12.67 13.33
C ASP A 109 7.97 -12.33 11.91
N GLY A 110 6.74 -11.82 11.79
CA GLY A 110 6.09 -11.60 10.51
C GLY A 110 5.14 -10.41 10.44
N LEU A 111 4.46 -10.33 9.30
CA LEU A 111 3.34 -9.42 9.04
C LEU A 111 2.07 -10.24 8.81
N ALA A 112 0.97 -9.81 9.41
CA ALA A 112 -0.37 -10.21 9.02
C ALA A 112 -1.03 -9.04 8.28
N ALA A 113 -1.55 -9.31 7.09
CA ALA A 113 -2.17 -8.31 6.26
C ALA A 113 -3.57 -8.73 5.84
N ARG A 114 -4.49 -7.78 5.90
CA ARG A 114 -5.83 -7.93 5.35
C ARG A 114 -5.96 -7.05 4.12
N GLY A 115 -6.19 -7.69 2.98
CA GLY A 115 -6.33 -7.04 1.69
C GLY A 115 -7.74 -6.55 1.44
N PHE A 116 -7.82 -5.43 0.72
CA PHE A 116 -9.04 -4.85 0.17
C PHE A 116 -8.75 -4.41 -1.26
N SER A 117 -9.76 -4.44 -2.13
CA SER A 117 -9.69 -3.91 -3.49
C SER A 117 -10.81 -2.88 -3.71
N LEU A 118 -10.57 -1.96 -4.62
CA LEU A 118 -11.56 -1.02 -5.14
C LEU A 118 -11.49 -1.11 -6.67
N ALA A 119 -12.58 -1.56 -7.29
CA ALA A 119 -12.68 -1.54 -8.75
C ALA A 119 -12.65 -0.11 -9.30
N ALA A 120 -12.39 0.03 -10.60
CA ALA A 120 -12.51 1.31 -11.28
C ALA A 120 -13.98 1.79 -11.31
N GLY A 121 -14.20 3.08 -11.08
CA GLY A 121 -15.51 3.74 -11.24
C GLY A 121 -15.99 4.50 -10.01
N ALA A 122 -16.81 5.53 -10.22
CA ALA A 122 -17.26 6.46 -9.17
C ALA A 122 -18.16 5.82 -8.11
N GLU A 123 -18.82 4.71 -8.43
CA GLU A 123 -19.71 3.97 -7.51
C GLU A 123 -19.09 2.66 -7.00
N ALA A 124 -17.81 2.40 -7.29
CA ALA A 124 -17.15 1.21 -6.82
C ALA A 124 -17.13 1.17 -5.28
N LEU A 125 -17.51 0.04 -4.71
CA LEU A 125 -17.42 -0.20 -3.27
C LEU A 125 -16.20 -1.06 -2.98
N PRO A 126 -15.54 -0.86 -1.83
CA PRO A 126 -14.39 -1.64 -1.47
C PRO A 126 -14.79 -3.08 -1.10
N GLU A 127 -14.05 -4.05 -1.60
CA GLU A 127 -14.29 -5.48 -1.37
C GLU A 127 -13.11 -6.13 -0.61
N PRO A 128 -13.36 -7.14 0.24
CA PRO A 128 -12.28 -7.92 0.85
C PRO A 128 -11.49 -8.70 -0.21
N ALA A 129 -10.16 -8.57 -0.20
CA ALA A 129 -9.25 -9.22 -1.15
C ALA A 129 -8.38 -10.34 -0.51
N GLY A 130 -8.85 -10.87 0.62
CA GLY A 130 -8.23 -11.96 1.36
C GLY A 130 -7.19 -11.54 2.42
N ASP A 131 -6.86 -12.47 3.29
CA ASP A 131 -5.80 -12.30 4.30
C ASP A 131 -4.48 -12.90 3.79
N THR A 132 -3.35 -12.31 4.18
CA THR A 132 -2.01 -12.70 3.75
C THR A 132 -1.05 -12.63 4.94
N ALA A 133 -0.24 -13.66 5.14
CA ALA A 133 0.80 -13.68 6.15
C ALA A 133 2.18 -13.68 5.47
N LEU A 134 3.09 -12.84 5.96
CA LEU A 134 4.47 -12.75 5.49
C LEU A 134 5.41 -13.07 6.64
N ALA A 135 6.18 -14.15 6.50
CA ALA A 135 7.26 -14.46 7.45
C ALA A 135 8.52 -13.67 7.08
N PHE A 136 9.30 -13.25 8.09
CA PHE A 136 10.63 -12.65 7.89
C PHE A 136 11.68 -13.49 8.58
N GLY A 137 12.87 -13.56 7.97
CA GLY A 137 13.90 -14.51 8.39
C GLY A 137 13.62 -15.94 7.89
N GLY A 138 14.68 -16.74 7.84
CA GLY A 138 14.63 -18.11 7.30
C GLY A 138 14.80 -18.18 5.78
N HIS A 139 14.66 -19.39 5.24
CA HIS A 139 14.79 -19.62 3.80
C HIS A 139 13.52 -19.18 3.05
N PRO A 140 13.64 -18.52 1.89
CA PRO A 140 12.50 -18.16 1.07
C PRO A 140 11.69 -19.40 0.70
N VAL A 141 10.38 -19.36 0.97
CA VAL A 141 9.41 -20.39 0.57
C VAL A 141 8.66 -19.88 -0.66
N PRO A 142 8.18 -20.74 -1.57
CA PRO A 142 7.31 -20.30 -2.66
C PRO A 142 6.08 -19.55 -2.14
N GLU A 143 5.94 -18.29 -2.54
CA GLU A 143 4.84 -17.41 -2.16
C GLU A 143 3.81 -17.26 -3.28
N ALA A 144 2.54 -17.13 -2.89
CA ALA A 144 1.47 -16.68 -3.78
C ALA A 144 1.76 -15.26 -4.29
N ALA A 145 1.24 -14.91 -5.47
CA ALA A 145 1.52 -13.64 -6.12
C ALA A 145 1.18 -12.42 -5.24
N ALA A 146 0.04 -12.45 -4.53
CA ALA A 146 -0.37 -11.38 -3.61
C ALA A 146 0.58 -11.22 -2.41
N ALA A 147 1.11 -12.33 -1.88
CA ALA A 147 2.08 -12.30 -0.78
C ALA A 147 3.41 -11.70 -1.25
N ARG A 148 3.88 -12.11 -2.44
CA ARG A 148 5.08 -11.56 -3.07
C ARG A 148 4.94 -10.05 -3.32
N ALA A 149 3.81 -9.60 -3.88
CA ALA A 149 3.56 -8.19 -4.14
C ALA A 149 3.59 -7.36 -2.84
N LEU A 150 2.88 -7.82 -1.80
CA LEU A 150 2.88 -7.15 -0.49
C LEU A 150 4.28 -7.13 0.14
N ARG A 151 5.05 -8.22 0.03
CA ARG A 151 6.43 -8.28 0.51
C ARG A 151 7.31 -7.22 -0.18
N GLY A 152 7.19 -7.10 -1.50
CA GLY A 152 7.85 -6.06 -2.28
C GLY A 152 7.50 -4.65 -1.80
N LEU A 153 6.21 -4.38 -1.59
CA LEU A 153 5.73 -3.07 -1.11
C LEU A 153 6.22 -2.76 0.29
N ALA A 154 6.14 -3.73 1.21
CA ALA A 154 6.64 -3.59 2.56
C ALA A 154 8.14 -3.29 2.58
N ALA A 155 8.93 -3.96 1.72
CA ALA A 155 10.34 -3.67 1.56
C ALA A 155 10.57 -2.26 1.02
N ALA A 156 9.87 -1.86 -0.05
CA ALA A 156 10.00 -0.53 -0.65
C ALA A 156 9.66 0.60 0.35
N VAL A 157 8.63 0.41 1.17
CA VAL A 157 8.22 1.35 2.23
C VAL A 157 9.24 1.40 3.38
N ALA A 158 9.88 0.28 3.70
CA ALA A 158 10.89 0.20 4.76
C ALA A 158 12.25 0.78 4.34
N LEU A 159 12.56 0.78 3.04
CA LEU A 159 13.85 1.20 2.51
C LEU A 159 14.35 2.57 3.01
N PRO A 160 13.54 3.64 3.05
CA PRO A 160 13.99 4.94 3.52
C PRO A 160 14.57 4.89 4.93
N GLU A 161 13.88 4.23 5.85
CA GLU A 161 14.31 4.09 7.24
C GLU A 161 15.52 3.16 7.36
N MET A 162 15.50 2.02 6.67
CA MET A 162 16.63 1.09 6.66
C MET A 162 17.92 1.75 6.16
N LEU A 163 17.84 2.51 5.06
CA LEU A 163 19.00 3.19 4.47
C LEU A 163 19.43 4.39 5.33
N ALA A 164 18.50 5.14 5.92
CA ALA A 164 18.84 6.22 6.85
C ALA A 164 19.65 5.72 8.06
N GLN A 165 19.31 4.55 8.60
CA GLN A 165 20.06 3.91 9.69
C GLN A 165 21.49 3.50 9.28
N MET A 166 21.72 3.30 7.98
CA MET A 166 23.03 3.01 7.41
C MET A 166 23.80 4.29 7.00
N GLY A 167 23.21 5.48 7.14
CA GLY A 167 23.78 6.73 6.61
C GLY A 167 23.72 6.81 5.09
N GLU A 168 22.90 5.97 4.45
CA GLU A 168 22.77 5.84 3.01
C GLU A 168 21.55 6.59 2.48
N SER A 169 21.60 6.89 1.19
CA SER A 169 20.55 7.65 0.53
C SER A 169 19.49 6.71 -0.07
N SER A 170 18.22 7.01 0.17
CA SER A 170 17.11 6.15 -0.27
C SER A 170 16.67 6.45 -1.71
N PRO A 171 16.31 5.44 -2.51
CA PRO A 171 15.65 5.62 -3.81
C PRO A 171 14.15 5.96 -3.65
N VAL A 172 13.60 5.80 -2.46
CA VAL A 172 12.21 6.11 -2.11
C VAL A 172 12.18 7.30 -1.16
N LEU A 173 11.26 8.22 -1.38
CA LEU A 173 10.94 9.31 -0.45
C LEU A 173 9.54 9.11 0.10
N LEU A 174 9.41 9.16 1.43
CA LEU A 174 8.12 9.27 2.11
C LEU A 174 7.85 10.74 2.39
N LEU A 175 6.87 11.30 1.68
CA LEU A 175 6.52 12.70 1.82
C LEU A 175 5.17 12.83 2.51
N PRO A 176 4.98 13.84 3.38
CA PRO A 176 3.67 14.12 3.96
C PRO A 176 2.63 14.36 2.86
N ALA A 177 1.52 13.64 2.92
CA ALA A 177 0.45 13.75 1.94
C ALA A 177 -0.64 14.70 2.42
N GLU A 178 -1.20 15.48 1.49
CA GLU A 178 -2.45 16.20 1.69
C GLU A 178 -3.59 15.48 0.97
N ALA A 179 -4.69 15.22 1.67
CA ALA A 179 -5.87 14.65 1.06
C ALA A 179 -6.65 15.73 0.28
N PRO A 180 -7.29 15.36 -0.85
CA PRO A 180 -8.32 16.18 -1.47
C PRO A 180 -9.41 16.61 -0.46
N THR A 181 -10.04 17.76 -0.69
CA THR A 181 -11.00 18.35 0.28
C THR A 181 -12.15 17.41 0.62
N GLU A 182 -12.62 16.64 -0.36
CA GLU A 182 -13.67 15.62 -0.21
C GLU A 182 -13.30 14.50 0.77
N ASP A 183 -12.03 14.08 0.78
CA ASP A 183 -11.53 12.99 1.61
C ASP A 183 -10.94 13.48 2.94
N ALA A 184 -10.57 14.75 3.05
CA ALA A 184 -9.80 15.30 4.17
C ALA A 184 -10.45 15.07 5.54
N LEU A 185 -11.78 15.21 5.65
CA LEU A 185 -12.50 14.95 6.90
C LEU A 185 -12.53 13.46 7.26
N LEU A 186 -12.63 12.58 6.25
CA LEU A 186 -12.59 11.13 6.44
C LEU A 186 -11.16 10.68 6.81
N LEU A 187 -10.14 11.23 6.18
CA LEU A 187 -8.76 10.80 6.44
C LEU A 187 -8.16 11.44 7.70
N ARG A 188 -8.92 12.32 8.38
CA ARG A 188 -8.50 12.95 9.63
C ARG A 188 -8.15 11.90 10.69
N GLY A 189 -7.01 12.10 11.35
CA GLY A 189 -6.51 11.21 12.40
C GLY A 189 -5.53 10.15 11.90
N LEU A 190 -5.24 10.12 10.59
CA LEU A 190 -4.18 9.30 10.03
C LEU A 190 -2.91 10.12 9.80
N ARG A 191 -1.76 9.45 9.82
CA ARG A 191 -0.49 10.05 9.36
C ARG A 191 -0.31 9.74 7.89
N LEU A 192 -0.85 10.60 7.03
CA LEU A 192 -0.87 10.40 5.59
C LEU A 192 0.50 10.67 4.97
N SER A 193 0.92 9.80 4.06
CA SER A 193 2.18 9.94 3.32
C SER A 193 2.03 9.35 1.92
N VAL A 194 2.81 9.88 0.98
CA VAL A 194 2.98 9.28 -0.35
C VAL A 194 4.41 8.75 -0.44
N ALA A 195 4.54 7.52 -0.92
CA ALA A 195 5.81 6.97 -1.34
C ALA A 195 6.00 7.31 -2.82
N LEU A 196 7.05 8.06 -3.12
CA LEU A 196 7.46 8.42 -4.48
C LEU A 196 8.89 7.96 -4.72
N ALA A 197 9.22 7.63 -5.96
CA ALA A 197 10.62 7.51 -6.34
C ALA A 197 11.32 8.86 -6.14
N ARG A 198 12.58 8.82 -5.69
CA ARG A 198 13.35 10.01 -5.36
C ARG A 198 13.46 10.98 -6.54
N ASP A 199 13.65 10.46 -7.74
CA ASP A 199 13.84 11.26 -8.96
C ASP A 199 12.52 11.88 -9.46
N SER A 200 11.39 11.39 -8.94
CA SER A 200 10.03 11.85 -9.26
C SER A 200 9.47 12.81 -8.21
N ALA A 201 10.23 13.10 -7.16
CA ALA A 201 9.84 14.09 -6.17
C ALA A 201 9.94 15.52 -6.73
N PRO A 202 8.98 16.41 -6.39
CA PRO A 202 9.06 17.80 -6.78
C PRO A 202 10.29 18.48 -6.14
N GLY A 203 11.11 19.12 -6.99
CA GLY A 203 12.29 19.89 -6.59
C GLY A 203 11.97 21.23 -5.92
#